data_AF-A0A3S8USZ6-F1
#
_entry.id   AF-A0A3S8USZ6-F1
#
_cell.length_a   1.000
_cell.length_b   1.000
_cell.length_c   1.000
_cell.angle_alpha   90.00
_cell.angle_beta   90.00
_cell.angle_gamma   90.00
#
_symmetry.space_group_name_H-M   'P 1'
#
loop_
_entity.id
_entity.type
_entity.pdbx_description
1 polymer ?
#
loop_
_entity_poly.entity_id
_entity_poly.type
_entity_poly.pdbx_seq_one_letter_code
_entity_poly.pdbx_strand_id
1 'polypeptide(L)'
;MLERHQSCWYWIPAYRLDHDDRGERFAQCVDYLRRLLADQPEPIDSPLGQLGTARPLPRYVARRIPLVVTGSSRQSLQWLVEHADGCPSPTALPSDSDPSGHSH
;
A
#
# COMPACT_ATOMS: atom_id res chain seq x y z
N MET A 1 1.10 21.77 -18.41
CA MET A 1 0.42 20.82 -17.50
C MET A 1 1.16 19.47 -17.51
N LEU A 2 2.45 19.44 -17.14
CA LEU A 2 3.31 18.24 -17.23
C LEU A 2 4.17 18.03 -15.97
N GLU A 3 3.77 18.59 -14.83
CA GLU A 3 4.59 18.60 -13.60
C GLU A 3 4.15 17.57 -12.54
N ARG A 4 2.97 16.95 -12.70
CA ARG A 4 2.42 16.03 -11.68
C ARG A 4 3.03 14.63 -11.66
N HIS A 5 3.78 14.23 -12.68
CA HIS A 5 4.43 12.92 -12.71
C HIS A 5 5.82 12.91 -12.07
N GLN A 6 6.45 14.06 -11.82
CA GLN A 6 7.84 14.13 -11.38
C GLN A 6 8.03 14.00 -9.86
N SER A 7 6.98 14.27 -9.06
CA SER A 7 7.09 14.27 -7.61
C SER A 7 7.26 12.89 -6.98
N CYS A 8 6.55 11.86 -7.47
CA CYS A 8 6.70 10.49 -6.92
C CYS A 8 8.08 9.88 -7.18
N TRP A 9 8.84 10.40 -8.16
CA TRP A 9 10.17 9.91 -8.50
C TRP A 9 11.27 10.43 -7.58
N TYR A 10 11.05 11.57 -6.91
CA TYR A 10 12.10 12.25 -6.15
C TYR A 10 12.38 11.62 -4.78
N TRP A 11 11.40 10.93 -4.19
CA TRP A 11 11.53 10.45 -2.80
C TRP A 11 12.35 9.15 -2.73
N ILE A 12 12.30 8.33 -3.78
CA ILE A 12 12.94 7.01 -3.81
C ILE A 12 14.48 7.09 -3.69
N PRO A 13 15.17 7.99 -4.43
CA PRO A 13 16.61 8.19 -4.26
C PRO A 13 16.99 8.66 -2.85
N ALA A 14 16.15 9.49 -2.21
CA ALA A 14 16.42 9.99 -0.85
C ALA A 14 16.43 8.87 0.19
N TYR A 15 15.62 7.81 -0.02
CA TYR A 15 15.61 6.61 0.82
C TYR A 15 16.60 5.52 0.36
N ARG A 16 17.42 5.79 -0.68
CA ARG A 16 18.37 4.83 -1.29
C ARG A 16 17.70 3.49 -1.66
N LEU A 17 16.45 3.54 -2.10
CA LEU A 17 15.71 2.33 -2.50
C LEU A 17 15.84 2.10 -4.00
N ASP A 18 16.04 0.84 -4.40
CA ASP A 18 15.97 0.47 -5.80
C ASP A 18 14.52 0.57 -6.30
N HIS A 19 14.39 1.11 -7.49
CA HIS A 19 13.13 1.27 -8.19
C HIS A 19 12.47 -0.08 -8.50
N ASP A 20 13.27 -1.07 -8.87
CA ASP A 20 12.76 -2.32 -9.43
C ASP A 20 12.19 -3.24 -8.35
N ASP A 21 12.75 -3.20 -7.15
CA ASP A 21 12.27 -4.04 -6.04
C ASP A 21 11.03 -3.46 -5.33
N ARG A 22 10.42 -2.37 -5.80
CA ARG A 22 9.29 -1.75 -5.08
C ARG A 22 8.12 -2.70 -4.82
N GLY A 23 7.85 -3.63 -5.75
CA GLY A 23 6.81 -4.64 -5.57
C GLY A 23 7.16 -5.62 -4.45
N GLU A 24 8.38 -6.16 -4.48
CA GLU A 24 8.89 -7.08 -3.47
C GLU A 24 8.95 -6.40 -2.09
N ARG A 25 9.53 -5.20 -2.01
CA ARG A 25 9.58 -4.40 -0.78
C ARG A 25 8.19 -4.10 -0.24
N PHE A 26 7.21 -3.83 -1.09
CA PHE A 26 5.82 -3.63 -0.64
C PHE A 26 5.26 -4.89 0.02
N ALA A 27 5.44 -6.06 -0.61
CA ALA A 27 5.00 -7.33 -0.04
C ALA A 27 5.70 -7.63 1.30
N GLN A 28 7.01 -7.39 1.38
CA GLN A 28 7.79 -7.52 2.62
C GLN A 28 7.29 -6.56 3.71
N CYS A 29 6.95 -5.31 3.36
CA CYS A 29 6.41 -4.34 4.31
C CYS A 29 5.08 -4.80 4.89
N VAL A 30 4.21 -5.39 4.05
CA VAL A 30 2.91 -5.92 4.48
C VAL A 30 3.07 -7.12 5.41
N ASP A 31 3.96 -8.06 5.08
CA ASP A 31 4.28 -9.18 5.96
C ASP A 31 4.85 -8.70 7.31
N TYR A 32 5.83 -7.79 7.27
CA TYR A 32 6.43 -7.20 8.45
C TYR A 32 5.38 -6.53 9.35
N LEU A 33 4.49 -5.72 8.75
CA LEU A 33 3.40 -5.05 9.48
C LEU A 33 2.47 -6.07 10.14
N ARG A 34 2.10 -7.14 9.44
CA ARG A 34 1.21 -8.19 9.97
C ARG A 34 1.84 -8.91 11.16
N ARG A 35 3.13 -9.24 11.07
CA ARG A 35 3.89 -9.86 12.17
C ARG A 35 4.03 -8.92 13.35
N LEU A 36 4.28 -7.63 13.09
CA LEU A 36 4.39 -6.61 14.13
C LEU A 36 3.08 -6.39 14.91
N LEU A 37 1.95 -6.49 14.21
CA LEU A 37 0.61 -6.28 14.77
C LEU A 37 -0.04 -7.57 15.30
N ALA A 38 0.64 -8.71 15.21
CA ALA A 38 0.13 -9.97 15.75
C ALA A 38 -0.06 -9.87 17.29
N ASP A 39 -1.09 -10.56 17.80
CA ASP A 39 -1.38 -10.59 19.24
C ASP A 39 -0.18 -11.10 20.06
N GLN A 40 0.55 -12.05 19.47
CA GLN A 40 1.78 -12.64 19.99
C GLN A 40 2.98 -12.13 19.18
N PRO A 41 3.72 -11.13 19.67
CA PRO A 41 4.88 -10.60 18.96
C PRO A 41 6.04 -11.60 19.02
N GLU A 42 6.54 -11.97 17.85
CA GLU A 42 7.76 -12.77 17.69
C GLU A 42 8.88 -11.89 17.16
N PRO A 43 10.16 -12.26 17.39
CA PRO A 43 11.27 -11.60 16.72
C PRO A 43 11.08 -11.62 15.21
N ILE A 44 11.22 -10.46 14.57
CA ILE A 44 11.12 -10.30 13.13
C ILE A 44 12.53 -10.16 12.58
N ASP A 45 12.93 -11.10 11.74
CA ASP A 45 14.11 -10.99 10.88
C ASP A 45 13.63 -10.90 9.44
N SER A 46 13.91 -9.78 8.79
CA SER A 46 13.46 -9.51 7.43
C SER A 46 14.50 -8.67 6.67
N PRO A 47 14.44 -8.64 5.33
CA PRO A 47 15.27 -7.75 4.53
C PRO A 47 15.06 -6.26 4.82
N LEU A 48 13.95 -5.89 5.47
CA LEU A 48 13.64 -4.52 5.88
C LEU A 48 14.29 -4.13 7.21
N GLY A 49 14.78 -5.11 7.97
CA GLY A 49 15.37 -4.93 9.27
C GLY A 49 14.98 -6.01 10.27
N GLN A 50 15.60 -5.92 11.44
CA GLN A 50 15.41 -6.83 12.56
C GLN A 50 14.70 -6.12 13.71
N LEU A 51 13.72 -6.81 14.30
CA LEU A 51 13.02 -6.38 15.50
C LEU A 51 13.02 -7.52 16.50
N GLY A 52 13.44 -7.25 17.73
CA GLY A 52 13.26 -8.19 18.83
C GLY A 52 11.79 -8.28 19.24
N THR A 53 11.53 -8.52 20.52
CA THR A 53 10.15 -8.60 21.07
C THR A 53 9.52 -7.23 21.33
N ALA A 54 9.94 -6.19 20.60
CA ALA A 54 9.43 -4.85 20.78
C ALA A 54 7.97 -4.76 20.31
N ARG A 55 7.14 -4.02 21.06
CA ARG A 55 5.71 -3.85 20.74
C ARG A 55 5.41 -2.39 20.42
N PRO A 56 4.59 -2.12 19.39
CA PRO A 56 4.16 -0.77 19.09
C PRO A 56 3.31 -0.23 20.25
N LEU A 57 3.52 1.05 20.58
CA LEU A 57 2.70 1.80 21.52
C LEU A 57 2.10 3.02 20.79
N PRO A 58 0.81 3.34 21.03
CA PRO A 58 -0.11 2.65 21.94
C PRO A 58 -0.55 1.28 21.41
N ARG A 59 -1.03 0.41 22.31
CA ARG A 59 -1.61 -0.88 21.89
C ARG A 59 -2.89 -0.62 21.11
N TYR A 60 -2.98 -1.18 19.92
CA TYR A 60 -4.22 -1.14 19.15
C TYR A 60 -5.29 -1.95 19.87
N VAL A 61 -6.45 -1.34 20.08
CA VAL A 61 -7.62 -2.00 20.68
C VAL A 61 -8.30 -2.93 19.67
N ALA A 62 -8.13 -2.65 18.37
CA ALA A 62 -8.62 -3.47 17.28
C ALA A 62 -7.71 -4.69 17.05
N ARG A 63 -8.31 -5.86 16.86
CA ARG A 63 -7.58 -7.14 16.60
C ARG A 63 -6.79 -7.13 15.29
N ARG A 64 -7.17 -6.30 14.31
CA ARG A 64 -6.51 -6.20 13.01
C ARG A 64 -6.79 -4.82 12.40
N ILE A 65 -5.76 -4.19 11.84
CA ILE A 65 -5.88 -2.95 11.07
C ILE A 65 -6.23 -3.33 9.62
N PRO A 66 -7.35 -2.83 9.06
CA PRO A 66 -7.69 -3.09 7.65
C PRO A 66 -6.62 -2.53 6.71
N LEU A 67 -6.16 -3.34 5.76
CA LEU A 67 -5.20 -2.93 4.73
C LEU A 67 -5.90 -2.75 3.39
N VAL A 68 -6.05 -1.50 2.96
CA VAL A 68 -6.58 -1.15 1.64
C VAL A 68 -5.42 -0.81 0.71
N VAL A 69 -5.25 -1.56 -0.37
CA VAL A 69 -4.19 -1.33 -1.36
C VAL A 69 -4.73 -0.48 -2.49
N THR A 70 -3.99 0.56 -2.88
CA THR A 70 -4.40 1.45 -3.98
C THR A 70 -3.69 1.03 -5.28
N GLY A 71 -4.46 0.98 -6.39
CA GLY A 71 -3.96 0.42 -7.65
C GLY A 71 -3.53 -1.04 -7.51
N SER A 72 -2.52 -1.47 -8.27
CA SER A 72 -1.95 -2.82 -8.13
C SER A 72 -0.82 -2.91 -7.12
N SER A 73 -0.17 -1.79 -6.76
CA SER A 73 1.08 -1.77 -5.98
C SER A 73 2.13 -2.78 -6.47
N ARG A 74 2.15 -3.03 -7.79
CA ARG A 74 2.98 -4.04 -8.48
C ARG A 74 2.76 -5.49 -7.99
N GLN A 75 1.64 -5.77 -7.35
CA GLN A 75 1.24 -7.10 -6.91
C GLN A 75 0.31 -7.77 -7.92
N SER A 76 0.29 -9.10 -7.91
CA SER A 76 -0.68 -9.87 -8.67
C SER A 76 -2.07 -9.76 -8.05
N LEU A 77 -3.12 -10.01 -8.84
CA LEU A 77 -4.49 -10.04 -8.34
C LEU A 77 -4.67 -11.08 -7.22
N GLN A 78 -4.06 -12.26 -7.38
CA GLN A 78 -4.08 -13.31 -6.38
C GLN A 78 -3.49 -12.82 -5.05
N TRP A 79 -2.32 -12.17 -5.11
CA TRP A 79 -1.69 -11.63 -3.91
C TRP A 79 -2.60 -10.62 -3.20
N LEU A 80 -3.25 -9.72 -3.96
CA LEU A 80 -4.17 -8.73 -3.39
C LEU A 80 -5.38 -9.38 -2.70
N VAL A 81 -5.94 -10.46 -3.25
CA VAL A 81 -7.05 -11.19 -2.62
C VAL A 81 -6.63 -11.85 -1.30
N GLU A 82 -5.40 -12.35 -1.24
CA GLU A 82 -4.84 -12.99 -0.05
C GLU A 82 -4.37 -11.98 1.02
N HIS A 83 -3.90 -10.80 0.59
CA HIS A 83 -3.16 -9.88 1.44
C HIS A 83 -3.85 -8.52 1.71
N ALA A 84 -4.78 -8.09 0.88
CA ALA A 84 -5.50 -6.84 1.06
C ALA A 84 -6.94 -7.11 1.52
N ASP A 85 -7.47 -6.21 2.35
CA ASP A 85 -8.89 -6.20 2.73
C ASP A 85 -9.75 -5.44 1.72
N GLY A 86 -9.13 -4.73 0.78
CA GLY A 86 -9.81 -4.08 -0.34
C GLY A 86 -8.87 -3.31 -1.25
N CYS A 87 -9.41 -2.92 -2.41
CA CYS A 87 -8.81 -1.96 -3.32
C CYS A 87 -9.89 -0.94 -3.72
N PRO A 88 -9.61 0.37 -3.75
CA PRO A 88 -10.56 1.34 -4.27
C PRO A 88 -10.85 1.00 -5.73
N SER A 89 -12.13 0.86 -6.09
CA SER A 89 -12.52 0.80 -7.49
C SER A 89 -12.11 2.11 -8.18
N PRO A 90 -11.59 2.08 -9.42
CA PRO A 90 -11.19 3.30 -10.13
C PRO A 90 -12.35 4.22 -10.55
N THR A 91 -13.58 3.99 -10.08
CA THR A 91 -14.78 4.70 -10.54
C THR A 91 -15.61 5.23 -9.38
N ALA A 92 -15.46 6.54 -9.12
CA ALA A 92 -16.57 7.46 -8.85
C ALA A 92 -16.06 8.91 -8.96
N LEU A 93 -15.54 9.30 -10.13
CA LEU A 93 -15.76 10.66 -10.61
C LEU A 93 -16.89 10.55 -11.63
N PRO A 94 -17.93 11.41 -11.57
CA PRO A 94 -18.94 11.43 -12.62
C PRO A 94 -18.21 11.57 -13.96
N SER A 95 -18.50 10.65 -14.88
CA SER A 95 -18.06 10.78 -16.26
C SER A 95 -18.70 12.07 -16.78
N ASP A 96 -17.90 13.08 -17.10
CA ASP A 96 -18.34 14.20 -17.94
C ASP A 96 -18.65 13.61 -19.32
N SER A 97 -19.86 13.10 -19.44
CA SER A 97 -20.45 12.60 -20.67
C SER A 97 -21.95 12.82 -20.54
N ASP A 98 -22.33 14.09 -20.42
CA ASP A 98 -23.64 14.54 -20.85
C ASP A 98 -23.49 15.19 -22.23
N PRO A 99 -23.68 14.43 -23.34
CA PRO A 99 -23.82 15.02 -24.66
C PRO A 99 -25.32 15.19 -24.95
N SER A 100 -26.01 16.02 -24.18
CA SER A 100 -27.39 16.41 -24.50
C SER A 100 -27.40 17.86 -24.94
N GLY A 101 -26.97 18.07 -26.19
CA GLY A 101 -27.15 19.34 -26.89
C GLY A 101 -28.64 19.68 -26.97
N HIS A 102 -28.98 20.84 -26.42
CA HIS A 102 -30.25 21.50 -26.71
C HIS A 102 -30.22 21.96 -28.18
N SER A 103 -30.94 21.26 -29.05
CA SER A 103 -31.31 21.77 -30.37
C SER A 103 -32.62 22.56 -30.25
N HIS A 104 -32.56 23.81 -30.69
CA HIS A 104 -33.69 24.72 -30.89
C HIS A 104 -33.99 24.83 -32.38
#